data_AF-A0A349W9T1-F1
#
_entry.id   AF-A0A349W9T1-F1
#
_cell.length_a   1.000
_cell.length_b   1.000
_cell.length_c   1.000
_cell.angle_alpha   90.00
_cell.angle_beta   90.00
_cell.angle_gamma   90.00
#
_symmetry.space_group_name_H-M   'P 1'
#
loop_
_entity.id
_entity.type
_entity.pdbx_description
1 polymer ?
#
loop_
_entity_poly.entity_id
_entity_poly.type
_entity_poly.pdbx_seq_one_letter_code
_entity_poly.pdbx_strand_id
1 'polypeptide(L)'
;IGPAPSPLSYLNMPAIISAAEVTDAEAIHPGYGFLSENADFAERVEKSGFQFIGPTPDNIRTMGDKVSAKQAMIKAGVPCVPGSHGELPDDPVQIRRIAKAV
;
A
#
# COMPACT_ATOMS: atom_id res chain seq x y z
N ILE A 1 2.14 18.46 -13.20
CA ILE A 1 1.66 17.93 -11.90
C ILE A 1 2.20 18.66 -10.66
N GLY A 2 3.25 19.50 -10.76
CA GLY A 2 3.70 20.34 -9.64
C GLY A 2 5.20 20.70 -9.71
N PRO A 3 5.74 21.46 -8.74
CA PRO A 3 7.15 21.82 -8.66
C PRO A 3 8.05 20.63 -8.24
N ALA A 4 9.37 20.80 -8.34
CA ALA A 4 10.36 19.71 -8.20
C ALA A 4 10.26 18.82 -6.93
N PRO A 5 9.92 19.33 -5.73
CA PRO A 5 9.79 18.47 -4.56
C PRO A 5 8.70 17.40 -4.73
N SER A 6 9.03 16.12 -4.47
CA SER A 6 8.09 15.00 -4.63
C SER A 6 6.74 15.16 -3.93
N PRO A 7 6.66 15.68 -2.68
CA PRO A 7 5.37 15.93 -2.01
C PRO A 7 4.46 16.90 -2.77
N LEU A 8 5.05 17.78 -3.58
CA LEU A 8 4.34 18.80 -4.35
C LEU A 8 4.07 18.38 -5.80
N SER A 9 4.66 17.26 -6.26
CA SER A 9 4.52 16.75 -7.64
C SER A 9 4.08 15.28 -7.67
N TYR A 10 5.02 14.32 -7.67
CA TYR A 10 4.73 12.90 -7.86
C TYR A 10 3.93 12.23 -6.73
N LEU A 11 3.82 12.87 -5.57
CA LEU A 11 2.94 12.43 -4.47
C LEU A 11 1.64 13.24 -4.39
N ASN A 12 1.42 14.20 -5.30
CA ASN A 12 0.23 15.03 -5.32
C ASN A 12 -0.89 14.34 -6.11
N MET A 13 -1.65 13.48 -5.40
CA MET A 13 -2.73 12.69 -6.01
C MET A 13 -3.75 13.54 -6.78
N PRO A 14 -4.29 14.67 -6.24
CA PRO A 14 -5.22 15.51 -6.99
C PRO A 14 -4.62 16.02 -8.30
N ALA A 15 -3.38 16.52 -8.28
CA ALA A 15 -2.76 17.06 -9.49
C ALA A 15 -2.49 15.99 -10.55
N ILE A 16 -2.25 14.74 -10.15
CA ILE A 16 -2.07 13.61 -11.07
C ILE A 16 -3.41 13.22 -11.70
N ILE A 17 -4.48 13.12 -10.91
CA ILE A 17 -5.82 12.80 -11.41
C ILE A 17 -6.33 13.90 -12.34
N SER A 18 -6.18 15.17 -11.96
CA SER A 18 -6.54 16.29 -12.85
C SER A 18 -5.74 16.29 -14.14
N ALA A 19 -4.47 15.85 -14.12
CA ALA A 19 -3.68 15.70 -15.34
C ALA A 19 -4.26 14.62 -16.25
N ALA A 20 -4.67 13.47 -15.69
CA ALA A 20 -5.32 12.40 -16.45
C ALA A 20 -6.65 12.86 -17.08
N GLU A 21 -7.45 13.63 -16.34
CA GLU A 21 -8.70 14.23 -16.84
C GLU A 21 -8.45 15.17 -18.03
N VAL A 22 -7.51 16.11 -17.94
CA VAL A 22 -7.28 17.09 -19.03
C VAL A 22 -6.63 16.47 -20.28
N THR A 23 -6.03 15.29 -20.15
CA THR A 23 -5.42 14.58 -21.28
C THR A 23 -6.30 13.48 -21.86
N ASP A 24 -7.54 13.31 -21.37
CA ASP A 24 -8.43 12.21 -21.75
C ASP A 24 -7.76 10.82 -21.60
N ALA A 25 -6.98 10.62 -20.53
CA ALA A 25 -6.36 9.34 -20.26
C ALA A 25 -7.40 8.30 -19.82
N GLU A 26 -7.21 7.03 -20.19
CA GLU A 26 -8.14 5.95 -19.80
C GLU A 26 -7.70 5.23 -18.52
N ALA A 27 -6.40 5.26 -18.24
CA ALA A 27 -5.79 4.48 -17.16
C ALA A 27 -4.56 5.18 -16.58
N ILE A 28 -4.25 4.87 -15.32
CA ILE A 28 -3.05 5.33 -14.62
C ILE A 28 -2.23 4.12 -14.20
N HIS A 29 -1.01 4.02 -14.71
CA HIS A 29 0.00 3.06 -14.24
C HIS A 29 0.92 3.73 -13.22
N PRO A 30 0.98 3.28 -11.96
CA PRO A 30 1.74 3.98 -10.93
C PRO A 30 3.25 3.67 -10.95
N GLY A 31 3.66 2.62 -11.66
CA GLY A 31 5.05 2.18 -11.68
C GLY A 31 5.43 1.52 -10.36
N TYR A 32 6.51 1.97 -9.74
CA TYR A 32 7.01 1.51 -8.44
C TYR A 32 7.44 2.69 -7.57
N GLY A 33 7.46 2.50 -6.24
CA GLY A 33 7.62 3.60 -5.30
C GLY A 33 6.47 4.61 -5.38
N PHE A 34 6.66 5.79 -4.79
CA PHE A 34 5.65 6.86 -4.76
C PHE A 34 4.25 6.38 -4.33
N LEU A 35 3.31 6.33 -5.27
CA LEU A 35 1.90 6.01 -5.04
C LEU A 35 1.52 4.58 -5.46
N SER A 36 2.48 3.76 -5.91
CA SER A 36 2.22 2.39 -6.39
C SER A 36 1.66 1.44 -5.33
N GLU A 37 2.01 1.66 -4.06
CA GLU A 37 1.50 0.89 -2.91
C GLU A 37 0.52 1.72 -2.06
N ASN A 38 -0.02 2.81 -2.61
CA ASN A 38 -0.96 3.67 -1.88
C ASN A 38 -2.41 3.32 -2.24
N ALA A 39 -3.10 2.66 -1.31
CA ALA A 39 -4.48 2.21 -1.51
C ALA A 39 -5.46 3.37 -1.77
N ASP A 40 -5.28 4.49 -1.09
CA ASP A 40 -6.16 5.66 -1.24
C ASP A 40 -6.01 6.31 -2.61
N PHE A 41 -4.80 6.27 -3.19
CA PHE A 41 -4.58 6.70 -4.55
C PHE A 41 -5.29 5.78 -5.55
N ALA A 42 -5.10 4.46 -5.45
CA ALA A 42 -5.78 3.50 -6.31
C ALA A 42 -7.31 3.67 -6.26
N GLU A 43 -7.87 3.83 -5.05
CA GLU A 43 -9.31 4.04 -4.86
C GLU A 43 -9.79 5.36 -5.48
N ARG A 44 -9.00 6.44 -5.36
CA ARG A 44 -9.34 7.72 -5.98
C ARG A 44 -9.29 7.65 -7.51
N VAL A 45 -8.31 6.95 -8.08
CA VAL A 45 -8.22 6.72 -9.53
C VAL A 45 -9.47 6.01 -10.04
N GLU A 46 -9.87 4.91 -9.40
CA GLU A 46 -11.07 4.15 -9.75
C GLU A 46 -12.35 4.98 -9.59
N LYS A 47 -12.48 5.73 -8.48
CA LYS A 47 -13.64 6.61 -8.23
C LYS A 47 -13.74 7.79 -9.20
N SER A 48 -12.62 8.24 -9.74
CA SER A 48 -12.57 9.26 -10.79
C SER A 48 -12.87 8.69 -12.19
N GLY A 49 -13.14 7.39 -12.31
CA GLY A 49 -13.52 6.75 -13.56
C GLY A 49 -12.34 6.26 -14.41
N PHE A 50 -11.12 6.29 -13.88
CA PHE A 50 -9.93 5.78 -14.56
C PHE A 50 -9.62 4.35 -14.13
N GLN A 51 -9.05 3.55 -15.03
CA GLN A 51 -8.51 2.26 -14.64
C GLN A 51 -7.18 2.45 -13.89
N PHE A 52 -7.11 1.95 -12.65
CA PHE A 52 -5.83 1.79 -11.97
C PHE A 52 -5.13 0.52 -12.48
N ILE A 53 -3.92 0.64 -13.02
CA ILE A 53 -3.16 -0.52 -13.50
C ILE A 53 -2.38 -1.11 -12.32
N GLY A 54 -3.02 -2.00 -11.58
CA GLY A 54 -2.48 -2.64 -10.39
C GLY A 54 -3.52 -3.48 -9.65
N PRO A 55 -3.19 -3.97 -8.44
CA PRO A 55 -4.14 -4.66 -7.58
C PRO A 55 -5.23 -3.71 -7.04
N THR A 56 -6.34 -4.27 -6.55
CA THR A 56 -7.43 -3.47 -5.96
C THR A 56 -6.98 -2.70 -4.72
N PRO A 57 -7.65 -1.59 -4.34
CA PRO A 57 -7.35 -0.85 -3.11
C PRO A 57 -7.32 -1.74 -1.86
N ASP A 58 -8.24 -2.71 -1.75
CA ASP A 58 -8.30 -3.63 -0.60
C ASP A 58 -7.13 -4.62 -0.58
N ASN A 59 -6.70 -5.09 -1.75
CA ASN A 59 -5.46 -5.87 -1.86
C ASN A 59 -4.25 -5.04 -1.41
N ILE A 60 -4.16 -3.77 -1.82
CA ILE A 60 -3.07 -2.87 -1.42
C ILE A 60 -3.07 -2.65 0.10
N ARG A 61 -4.24 -2.38 0.71
CA ARG A 61 -4.34 -2.23 2.19
C ARG A 61 -3.89 -3.49 2.92
N THR A 62 -4.36 -4.64 2.46
CA THR A 62 -4.04 -5.93 3.10
C THR A 62 -2.56 -6.27 2.98
N MET A 63 -1.97 -6.04 1.81
CA MET A 63 -0.59 -6.44 1.52
C MET A 63 0.45 -5.39 1.92
N GLY A 64 0.07 -4.11 2.00
CA GLY A 64 0.94 -3.00 2.40
C GLY A 64 1.30 -3.02 3.88
N ASP A 65 0.44 -3.60 4.73
CA ASP A 65 0.77 -3.88 6.13
C ASP A 65 1.35 -5.29 6.30
N LYS A 66 2.57 -5.38 6.81
CA LYS A 66 3.30 -6.67 6.90
C LYS A 66 2.62 -7.66 7.84
N VAL A 67 1.94 -7.18 8.89
CA VAL A 67 1.25 -8.05 9.84
C VAL A 67 0.01 -8.65 9.18
N SER A 68 -0.84 -7.80 8.61
CA SER A 68 -2.06 -8.18 7.88
C SER A 68 -1.74 -9.08 6.69
N ALA A 69 -0.69 -8.77 5.94
CA ALA A 69 -0.21 -9.60 4.83
C ALA A 69 0.19 -11.00 5.30
N LYS A 70 0.97 -11.12 6.38
CA LYS A 70 1.36 -12.42 6.95
C LYS A 70 0.14 -13.21 7.39
N GLN A 71 -0.83 -12.57 8.04
CA GLN A 71 -2.08 -13.25 8.44
C GLN A 71 -2.89 -13.73 7.24
N ALA A 72 -3.00 -12.91 6.19
CA ALA A 72 -3.67 -13.28 4.95
C ALA A 72 -2.99 -14.49 4.29
N MET A 73 -1.66 -14.52 4.26
CA MET A 73 -0.89 -15.65 3.71
C MET A 73 -1.06 -16.93 4.52
N ILE A 74 -1.01 -16.85 5.86
CA ILE A 74 -1.26 -18.01 6.74
C ILE A 74 -2.68 -18.56 6.51
N LYS A 75 -3.69 -17.69 6.43
CA LYS A 75 -5.09 -18.09 6.17
C LYS A 75 -5.24 -18.74 4.80
N ALA A 76 -4.47 -18.31 3.81
CA ALA A 76 -4.42 -18.90 2.48
C ALA A 76 -3.61 -20.22 2.42
N GLY A 77 -3.07 -20.70 3.54
CA GLY A 77 -2.27 -21.93 3.61
C GLY A 77 -0.83 -21.77 3.11
N VAL A 78 -0.34 -20.54 2.93
CA VAL A 78 1.03 -20.26 2.48
C VAL A 78 1.98 -20.34 3.68
N PRO A 79 3.04 -21.19 3.62
CA PRO A 79 4.04 -21.25 4.68
C PRO A 79 4.72 -19.89 4.87
N CYS A 80 4.71 -19.38 6.09
CA CYS A 80 5.30 -18.09 6.46
C CYS A 80 6.46 -18.29 7.44
N VAL A 81 7.40 -17.35 7.46
CA VAL A 81 8.52 -17.38 8.41
C VAL A 81 7.99 -17.31 9.86
N PRO A 82 8.45 -18.21 10.76
CA PRO A 82 8.13 -18.13 12.18
C PRO A 82 8.46 -16.75 12.75
N GLY A 83 7.60 -16.23 13.61
CA GLY A 83 7.72 -14.88 14.15
C GLY A 83 6.60 -14.59 15.13
N SER A 84 6.52 -13.35 15.60
CA SER A 84 5.35 -12.89 16.35
C SER A 84 4.07 -13.14 15.55
N HIS A 85 2.97 -13.40 16.28
CA HIS A 85 1.63 -13.56 15.72
C HIS A 85 0.98 -12.23 15.33
N GLY A 86 1.63 -11.10 15.59
CA GLY A 86 1.13 -9.77 15.30
C GLY A 86 2.21 -8.72 15.49
N GLU A 87 1.79 -7.46 15.61
CA GLU A 87 2.67 -6.37 16.02
C GLU A 87 3.33 -6.67 17.36
N LEU A 88 4.56 -6.17 17.52
CA LEU A 88 5.26 -6.27 18.79
C LEU A 88 4.70 -5.21 19.74
N PRO A 89 4.53 -5.54 21.04
CA PRO A 89 4.20 -4.55 22.05
C PRO A 89 5.39 -3.62 22.29
N ASP A 90 5.16 -2.46 22.89
CA ASP A 90 6.24 -1.53 23.24
C ASP A 90 7.12 -2.00 24.40
N ASP A 91 6.61 -2.91 25.25
CA ASP A 91 7.34 -3.40 26.43
C ASP A 91 8.55 -4.27 26.04
N PRO A 92 9.79 -3.83 26.34
CA PRO A 92 11.00 -4.59 26.04
C PRO A 92 11.11 -5.93 26.79
N VAL A 93 10.43 -6.08 27.93
CA VAL A 93 10.40 -7.36 28.66
C VAL A 93 9.52 -8.36 27.92
N GLN A 94 8.33 -7.93 27.49
CA GLN A 94 7.43 -8.74 26.67
C GLN A 94 8.05 -9.11 25.32
N ILE A 95 8.70 -8.17 24.61
CA ILE A 95 9.42 -8.46 23.36
C ILE A 95 10.46 -9.56 23.55
N ARG A 96 11.27 -9.48 24.63
CA ARG A 96 12.28 -10.52 24.94
C ARG A 96 11.66 -11.88 25.24
N ARG A 97 10.45 -11.91 25.80
CA ARG A 97 9.72 -13.16 26.03
C ARG A 97 9.25 -13.77 24.70
N ILE A 98 8.70 -12.96 23.81
CA ILE A 98 8.26 -13.38 22.47
C ILE A 98 9.45 -13.93 21.68
N ALA A 99 10.59 -13.23 21.69
CA ALA A 99 11.79 -13.65 20.97
C ALA A 99 12.36 -15.01 21.42
N LYS A 100 12.11 -15.43 22.67
CA LYS A 100 12.53 -16.74 23.19
C LYS A 100 11.53 -17.87 22.89
N ALA A 101 10.31 -17.52 22.48
CA ALA A 101 9.21 -18.45 22.25
C ALA A 101 8.98 -18.79 20.76
N VAL A 102 9.66 -18.07 19.87
CA VAL A 102 9.71 -18.28 18.42
C VAL A 102 11.00 -19.02 18.09
#